data_AF-A0A6C0KKJ5-F1
#
_entry.id   AF-A0A6C0KKJ5-F1
#
_cell.length_a   1.000
_cell.length_b   1.000
_cell.length_c   1.000
_cell.angle_alpha   90.00
_cell.angle_beta   90.00
_cell.angle_gamma   90.00
#
_symmetry.space_group_name_H-M   'P 1'
#
loop_
_entity.id
_entity.type
_entity.pdbx_description
1 polymer ?
#
loop_
_entity_poly.entity_id
_entity_poly.type
_entity_poly.pdbx_seq_one_letter_code
_entity_poly.pdbx_strand_id
1 'polypeptide(L)'
;MKRLSYLYAICILIRLLIVYITYICIRYRWVNPSLFSVFYFVLGLSFIYQYISKYRTMGAFGQTIWWDYLRIVHAFIFIYASILIYYKNMNFIPLLISDIFIGLSGHVFHHYIKK
;
A
#
# COMPACT_ATOMS: atom_id res chain seq x y z
N MET A 1 -10.43 17.47 -11.01
CA MET A 1 -10.89 16.54 -9.94
C MET A 1 -11.28 15.16 -10.47
N LYS A 2 -12.26 15.02 -11.39
CA LYS A 2 -12.76 13.69 -11.86
C LYS A 2 -11.66 12.72 -12.36
N ARG A 3 -10.72 13.19 -13.19
CA ARG A 3 -9.61 12.36 -13.72
C ARG A 3 -8.68 11.80 -12.63
N LEU A 4 -8.46 12.56 -11.54
CA LEU A 4 -7.60 12.13 -10.44
C LEU A 4 -8.26 11.00 -9.63
N SER A 5 -9.57 11.08 -9.43
CA SER A 5 -10.34 10.08 -8.70
C SER A 5 -10.44 8.75 -9.47
N TYR A 6 -10.51 8.77 -10.80
CA TYR A 6 -10.45 7.54 -11.61
C TYR A 6 -9.10 6.82 -11.50
N LEU A 7 -7.99 7.56 -11.56
CA LEU A 7 -6.65 7.00 -11.39
C LEU A 7 -6.46 6.41 -9.98
N TYR A 8 -7.02 7.09 -8.97
CA TYR A 8 -7.01 6.59 -7.61
C TYR A 8 -7.84 5.31 -7.44
N ALA A 9 -9.02 5.23 -8.08
CA ALA A 9 -9.83 4.02 -8.10
C ALA A 9 -9.10 2.84 -8.75
N ILE A 10 -8.42 3.05 -9.88
CA ILE A 10 -7.59 2.03 -10.53
C ILE A 10 -6.47 1.57 -9.57
N CYS A 11 -5.84 2.49 -8.84
CA CYS A 11 -4.81 2.15 -7.86
C CYS A 11 -5.36 1.25 -6.74
N ILE A 12 -6.55 1.53 -6.22
CA ILE A 12 -7.21 0.69 -5.20
C ILE A 12 -7.49 -0.70 -5.77
N LEU A 13 -8.02 -0.81 -6.99
CA LEU A 13 -8.29 -2.10 -7.64
C LEU A 13 -7.01 -2.94 -7.79
N ILE A 14 -5.91 -2.31 -8.22
CA ILE A 14 -4.60 -2.99 -8.31
C ILE A 14 -4.12 -3.46 -6.94
N ARG A 15 -4.27 -2.64 -5.88
CA ARG A 15 -3.89 -3.06 -4.51
C ARG A 15 -4.70 -4.27 -4.04
N LEU A 16 -6.02 -4.24 -4.21
CA LEU A 16 -6.90 -5.36 -3.88
C LEU A 16 -6.52 -6.62 -4.66
N LEU A 17 -6.19 -6.47 -5.94
CA LEU A 17 -5.73 -7.57 -6.79
C LEU A 17 -4.43 -8.19 -6.26
N ILE A 18 -3.44 -7.39 -5.85
CA ILE A 18 -2.19 -7.91 -5.29
C ILE A 18 -2.45 -8.67 -3.98
N VAL A 19 -3.32 -8.15 -3.10
CA VAL A 19 -3.71 -8.86 -1.86
C VAL A 19 -4.38 -10.20 -2.18
N TYR A 20 -5.29 -10.21 -3.16
CA TYR A 20 -5.98 -11.43 -3.58
C TYR A 20 -5.03 -12.46 -4.21
N ILE A 21 -4.11 -12.04 -5.07
CA ILE A 21 -3.07 -12.90 -5.65
C ILE A 21 -2.20 -13.49 -4.54
N THR A 22 -1.76 -12.65 -3.58
CA THR A 22 -0.96 -13.09 -2.43
C THR A 22 -1.72 -14.16 -1.62
N TYR A 23 -3.02 -13.95 -1.38
CA TYR A 23 -3.88 -14.92 -0.71
C TYR A 23 -3.95 -16.25 -1.46
N ILE A 24 -4.22 -16.24 -2.77
CA ILE A 24 -4.27 -17.48 -3.59
C ILE A 24 -2.94 -18.20 -3.53
N CYS A 25 -1.82 -17.49 -3.74
CA CYS A 25 -0.50 -18.10 -3.76
C CYS A 25 -0.15 -18.79 -2.44
N ILE A 26 -0.50 -18.17 -1.30
CA ILE A 26 -0.27 -18.75 0.03
C ILE A 26 -1.24 -19.91 0.29
N ARG A 27 -2.53 -19.74 -0.03
CA ARG A 27 -3.59 -20.73 0.24
C ARG A 27 -3.40 -22.02 -0.55
N TYR A 28 -3.09 -21.91 -1.84
CA TYR A 28 -2.93 -23.04 -2.76
C TYR A 28 -1.47 -23.49 -2.93
N ARG A 29 -0.51 -22.85 -2.23
CA ARG A 29 0.93 -23.14 -2.29
C ARG A 29 1.52 -23.10 -3.70
N TRP A 30 0.97 -22.26 -4.58
CA TRP A 30 1.45 -22.12 -5.96
C TRP A 30 2.86 -21.53 -6.03
N VAL A 31 3.23 -20.69 -5.05
CA VAL A 31 4.52 -19.98 -5.00
C VAL A 31 5.03 -19.98 -3.56
N ASN A 32 6.35 -19.94 -3.40
CA ASN A 32 6.97 -19.76 -2.09
C ASN A 32 6.56 -18.40 -1.48
N PRO A 33 5.93 -18.36 -0.29
CA PRO A 33 5.51 -17.11 0.36
C PRO A 33 6.65 -16.10 0.56
N SER A 34 7.89 -16.57 0.63
CA SER A 34 9.08 -15.71 0.73
C SER A 34 9.17 -14.68 -0.40
N LEU A 35 8.69 -14.99 -1.61
CA LEU A 35 8.70 -14.04 -2.73
C LEU A 35 7.81 -12.82 -2.42
N PHE A 36 6.58 -13.07 -1.97
CA PHE A 36 5.65 -12.00 -1.60
C PHE A 36 6.09 -11.29 -0.32
N SER A 37 6.68 -12.00 0.63
CA SER A 37 7.30 -11.39 1.81
C SER A 37 8.36 -10.37 1.42
N VAL A 38 9.32 -10.75 0.56
CA VAL A 38 10.37 -9.84 0.10
C VAL A 38 9.78 -8.65 -0.66
N PHE A 39 8.78 -8.89 -1.52
CA PHE A 39 8.09 -7.82 -2.24
C PHE A 39 7.50 -6.77 -1.29
N TYR A 40 6.71 -7.18 -0.29
CA TYR A 40 6.12 -6.26 0.66
C TYR A 40 7.16 -5.60 1.58
N PHE A 41 8.22 -6.32 1.95
CA PHE A 41 9.30 -5.77 2.75
C PHE A 41 10.03 -4.64 2.01
N VAL A 42 10.37 -4.85 0.74
CA VAL A 42 11.01 -3.83 -0.11
C VAL A 42 10.10 -2.63 -0.30
N LEU A 43 8.78 -2.82 -0.47
CA LEU A 43 7.82 -1.72 -0.51
C LEU A 43 7.82 -0.91 0.80
N GLY A 44 7.81 -1.59 1.95
CA GLY A 44 7.88 -0.94 3.25
C GLY A 44 9.16 -0.11 3.44
N LEU A 45 10.32 -0.68 3.09
CA LEU A 45 11.59 0.05 3.13
C LEU A 45 11.61 1.24 2.16
N SER A 46 11.04 1.09 0.98
CA SER A 46 10.93 2.17 -0.01
C SER A 46 10.13 3.34 0.56
N PHE A 47 9.07 3.09 1.32
CA PHE A 47 8.31 4.15 1.99
C PHE A 47 9.11 4.82 3.11
N ILE A 48 9.89 4.08 3.90
CA ILE A 48 10.77 4.65 4.93
C ILE A 48 11.82 5.55 4.28
N TYR A 49 12.53 5.03 3.27
CA TYR A 49 13.54 5.78 2.54
C TYR A 49 12.96 7.08 2.00
N GLN A 50 11.80 7.00 1.37
CA GLN A 50 11.15 8.14 0.75
C GLN A 50 10.55 9.11 1.79
N TYR A 51 10.20 8.65 2.99
CA TYR A 51 9.78 9.50 4.11
C TYR A 51 10.95 10.27 4.72
N ILE A 52 12.13 9.64 4.87
CA ILE A 52 13.32 10.26 5.45
C ILE A 52 14.02 11.17 4.45
N SER A 53 14.32 10.67 3.25
CA SER A 53 15.08 11.40 2.23
C SER A 53 14.30 12.55 1.60
N LYS A 54 12.95 12.50 1.67
CA LYS A 54 12.04 13.38 0.93
C LYS A 54 12.39 13.50 -0.56
N TYR A 55 13.06 12.49 -1.12
CA TYR A 55 13.65 12.51 -2.46
C TYR A 55 12.65 12.95 -3.54
N ARG A 56 11.46 12.34 -3.55
CA ARG A 56 10.33 12.75 -4.37
C ARG A 56 9.33 13.65 -3.64
N THR A 57 9.19 14.88 -4.12
CA THR A 57 8.15 15.86 -3.71
C THR A 57 6.91 15.86 -4.61
N MET A 58 7.03 15.35 -5.84
CA MET A 58 5.95 15.29 -6.83
C MET A 58 5.44 13.86 -7.05
N GLY A 59 4.13 13.67 -6.97
CA GLY A 59 3.40 12.43 -7.18
C GLY A 59 3.34 11.98 -8.63
N ALA A 60 2.57 10.92 -8.89
CA ALA A 60 2.22 10.56 -10.25
C ALA A 60 1.47 11.72 -10.93
N PHE A 61 1.68 11.89 -12.24
CA PHE A 61 1.03 12.92 -13.05
C PHE A 61 1.28 14.36 -12.56
N GLY A 62 2.47 14.62 -12.00
CA GLY A 62 2.91 15.98 -11.63
C GLY A 62 2.11 16.62 -10.49
N GLN A 63 1.46 15.83 -9.64
CA GLN A 63 0.70 16.35 -8.50
C GLN A 63 1.56 16.53 -7.26
N THR A 64 1.22 17.45 -6.36
CA THR A 64 1.87 17.51 -5.05
C THR A 64 1.49 16.29 -4.19
N ILE A 65 2.43 15.78 -3.42
CA ILE A 65 2.20 14.59 -2.57
C ILE A 65 1.56 15.03 -1.27
N TRP A 66 0.24 14.89 -1.19
CA TRP A 66 -0.54 15.23 0.01
C TRP A 66 -0.45 14.19 1.13
N TRP A 67 -0.11 12.94 0.81
CA TRP A 67 -0.07 11.81 1.74
C TRP A 67 1.34 11.50 2.26
N ASP A 68 2.27 12.45 2.17
CA ASP A 68 3.66 12.23 2.57
C ASP A 68 3.80 11.80 4.05
N TYR A 69 2.99 12.37 4.94
CA TYR A 69 2.96 12.01 6.36
C TYR A 69 2.41 10.59 6.61
N LEU A 70 1.55 10.05 5.74
CA LEU A 70 1.01 8.70 5.85
C LEU A 70 2.02 7.63 5.43
N ARG A 71 3.13 7.99 4.76
CA ARG A 71 4.15 7.04 4.28
C ARG A 71 4.70 6.17 5.40
N ILE A 72 4.93 6.74 6.58
CA ILE A 72 5.48 6.00 7.71
C ILE A 72 4.48 4.94 8.21
N VAL A 73 3.18 5.26 8.20
CA VAL A 73 2.11 4.32 8.56
C VAL A 73 2.06 3.17 7.54
N HIS A 74 2.05 3.51 6.25
CA HIS A 74 2.11 2.53 5.16
C HIS A 74 3.36 1.64 5.27
N ALA A 75 4.52 2.21 5.57
CA ALA A 75 5.76 1.47 5.73
C ALA A 75 5.66 0.38 6.81
N PHE A 76 5.19 0.75 8.01
CA PHE A 76 5.02 -0.20 9.10
C PHE A 76 4.01 -1.30 8.77
N ILE A 77 2.90 -0.94 8.12
CA ILE A 77 1.90 -1.91 7.66
C ILE A 77 2.52 -2.90 6.67
N PHE A 78 3.25 -2.44 5.65
CA PHE A 78 3.86 -3.33 4.66
C PHE A 78 4.97 -4.21 5.24
N ILE A 79 5.80 -3.68 6.15
CA ILE A 79 6.80 -4.49 6.85
C ILE A 79 6.11 -5.55 7.71
N TYR A 80 5.08 -5.18 8.48
CA TYR A 80 4.38 -6.15 9.31
C TYR A 80 3.63 -7.21 8.47
N ALA A 81 3.01 -6.79 7.36
CA ALA A 81 2.41 -7.70 6.39
C ALA A 81 3.43 -8.69 5.81
N SER A 82 4.66 -8.23 5.51
CA SER A 82 5.73 -9.11 5.00
C SER A 82 6.06 -10.23 5.99
N ILE A 83 6.15 -9.92 7.28
CA ILE A 83 6.41 -10.88 8.35
C ILE A 83 5.26 -11.89 8.43
N LEU A 84 4.01 -11.41 8.45
CA LEU A 84 2.83 -12.29 8.48
C LEU A 84 2.78 -13.23 7.26
N ILE A 85 3.09 -12.72 6.06
CA ILE A 85 3.15 -13.50 4.83
C ILE A 85 4.23 -14.58 4.90
N TYR A 86 5.42 -14.25 5.39
CA TYR A 86 6.52 -15.21 5.57
C TYR A 86 6.09 -16.40 6.45
N TYR A 87 5.39 -16.11 7.56
CA TYR A 87 4.84 -17.12 8.46
C TYR A 87 3.50 -17.73 7.98
N LYS A 88 3.05 -17.41 6.75
CA LYS A 88 1.77 -17.87 6.18
C LYS A 88 0.55 -17.52 7.05
N ASN A 89 0.64 -16.47 7.85
CA ASN A 89 -0.42 -16.01 8.73
C ASN A 89 -1.41 -15.13 7.95
N MET A 90 -2.65 -15.60 7.78
CA MET A 90 -3.71 -14.92 7.02
C MET A 90 -4.13 -13.55 7.57
N ASN A 91 -3.67 -13.18 8.77
CA ASN A 91 -3.87 -11.84 9.34
C ASN A 91 -3.23 -10.73 8.50
N PHE A 92 -2.38 -11.06 7.52
CA PHE A 92 -1.89 -10.07 6.54
C PHE A 92 -3.05 -9.47 5.72
N ILE A 93 -4.15 -10.19 5.50
CA ILE A 93 -5.30 -9.73 4.71
C ILE A 93 -5.98 -8.53 5.40
N PRO A 94 -6.54 -8.63 6.62
CA PRO A 94 -7.17 -7.50 7.27
C PRO A 94 -6.20 -6.32 7.48
N LEU A 95 -4.91 -6.59 7.64
CA LEU A 95 -3.86 -5.58 7.74
C LEU A 95 -3.65 -4.80 6.42
N LEU A 96 -3.58 -5.47 5.28
CA LEU A 96 -3.44 -4.80 3.99
C LEU A 96 -4.75 -4.14 3.52
N ILE A 97 -5.90 -4.67 3.93
CA ILE A 97 -7.19 -4.03 3.69
C ILE A 97 -7.32 -2.74 4.52
N SER A 98 -6.86 -2.71 5.77
CA SER A 98 -6.86 -1.48 6.57
C SER A 98 -5.96 -0.39 5.95
N ASP A 99 -4.83 -0.76 5.33
CA ASP A 99 -3.99 0.16 4.54
C ASP A 99 -4.77 0.88 3.43
N ILE A 100 -5.60 0.12 2.71
CA ILE A 100 -6.45 0.65 1.63
C ILE A 100 -7.46 1.64 2.22
N PHE A 101 -8.08 1.33 3.36
CA PHE A 101 -9.00 2.25 4.03
C PHE A 101 -8.32 3.52 4.55
N ILE A 102 -7.10 3.43 5.07
CA ILE A 102 -6.30 4.59 5.46
C ILE A 102 -6.04 5.48 4.25
N GLY A 103 -5.62 4.90 3.13
CA GLY A 103 -5.41 5.62 1.88
C GLY A 103 -6.70 6.30 1.39
N LEU A 104 -7.82 5.57 1.40
CA LEU A 104 -9.12 6.06 0.92
C LEU A 104 -9.61 7.22 1.78
N SER A 105 -9.50 7.08 3.10
CA SER A 105 -9.88 8.12 4.06
C SER A 105 -9.04 9.38 3.86
N GLY A 106 -7.72 9.21 3.66
CA GLY A 106 -6.82 10.32 3.34
C GLY A 106 -7.20 11.03 2.04
N HIS A 107 -7.55 10.27 0.99
CA HIS A 107 -7.94 10.84 -0.30
C HIS A 107 -9.24 11.63 -0.20
N VAL A 108 -10.25 11.06 0.48
CA VAL A 108 -11.53 11.71 0.72
C VAL A 108 -11.33 12.99 1.51
N PHE A 109 -10.57 12.93 2.61
CA PHE A 109 -10.32 14.09 3.46
C PHE A 109 -9.61 15.22 2.71
N HIS A 110 -8.56 14.92 1.96
CA HIS A 110 -7.78 15.94 1.26
C HIS A 110 -8.51 16.58 0.08
N HIS A 111 -9.28 15.80 -0.69
CA HIS A 111 -9.87 16.30 -1.95
C HIS A 111 -11.34 16.72 -1.84
N TYR A 112 -12.06 16.28 -0.82
CA TYR A 112 -13.50 16.55 -0.68
C TYR A 112 -13.86 17.31 0.61
N ILE A 113 -13.09 17.15 1.70
CA ILE A 113 -13.40 17.78 2.99
C ILE A 113 -12.55 19.04 3.23
N LYS A 114 -11.22 18.91 3.21
CA LYS A 114 -10.25 19.97 3.56
C LYS A 114 -10.04 20.98 2.41
N LYS A 115 -11.11 21.32 1.70
CA LYS A 115 -11.07 22.14 0.49
C LYS A 115 -10.48 23.53 0.75
#